data_AF-A0A820BBK9-F1
#
_entry.id   AF-A0A820BBK9-F1
#
_cell.length_a   1.000
_cell.length_b   1.000
_cell.length_c   1.000
_cell.angle_alpha   90.00
_cell.angle_beta   90.00
_cell.angle_gamma   90.00
#
_symmetry.space_group_name_H-M   'P 1'
#
loop_
_entity.id
_entity.type
_entity.pdbx_description
1 polymer ?
#
loop_
_entity_poly.entity_id
_entity_poly.type
_entity_poly.pdbx_seq_one_letter_code
_entity_poly.pdbx_strand_id
1 'polypeptide(L)'
;MILYLIDNNIVHKKNINLLSKLSRQDFLNKTFCGQFINGNWKETISRDDIDEKNKFLKKQIKIWQNFHENLSCDQFIKINSFYKKSVTDIERNNPMGFTILIYKNFYQFQVLMRTLYTRTNYHCIHIDLKASSDIYKYALKLSNCLDN
;
A
#
# COMPACT_ATOMS: atom_id res chain seq x y z
N MET A 1 -3.37 8.65 -9.23
CA MET A 1 -2.73 7.49 -8.54
C MET A 1 -1.30 7.40 -9.05
N ILE A 2 -0.29 7.21 -8.19
CA ILE A 2 1.10 7.12 -8.66
C ILE A 2 1.44 5.64 -8.75
N LEU A 3 1.78 5.18 -9.95
CA LEU A 3 2.32 3.84 -10.18
C LEU A 3 3.82 3.98 -10.31
N TYR A 4 4.53 3.19 -9.51
CA TYR A 4 5.98 3.07 -9.57
C TYR A 4 6.26 1.76 -10.31
N LEU A 5 6.72 1.88 -11.55
CA LEU A 5 7.18 0.76 -12.36
C LEU A 5 8.69 0.69 -12.20
N ILE A 6 9.24 -0.51 -11.98
CA ILE A 6 10.68 -0.70 -11.86
C ILE A 6 11.13 -1.55 -13.05
N ASP A 7 11.85 -0.93 -13.98
CA ASP A 7 12.55 -1.60 -15.08
C ASP A 7 14.05 -1.45 -14.85
N ASN A 8 14.80 -2.56 -14.88
CA ASN A 8 16.27 -2.58 -14.73
C ASN A 8 16.80 -1.73 -13.55
N ASN A 9 16.19 -1.87 -12.36
CA ASN A 9 16.51 -1.11 -11.14
C ASN A 9 16.25 0.42 -11.20
N ILE A 10 15.61 0.91 -12.25
CA ILE A 10 15.23 2.31 -12.39
C ILE A 10 13.75 2.44 -12.01
N VAL A 11 13.47 3.29 -11.01
CA VAL A 11 12.11 3.56 -10.56
C VAL A 11 11.47 4.61 -11.48
N HIS A 12 10.63 4.14 -12.40
CA HIS A 12 9.82 5.01 -13.25
C HIS A 12 8.58 5.48 -12.47
N LYS A 13 8.56 6.77 -12.14
CA LYS A 13 7.40 7.43 -11.57
C LYS A 13 6.42 7.78 -12.68
N LYS A 14 5.37 6.97 -12.87
CA LYS A 14 4.30 7.29 -13.81
C LYS A 14 3.16 7.98 -13.07
N ASN A 15 2.96 9.26 -13.37
CA ASN A 15 1.75 9.97 -12.96
C ASN A 15 0.59 9.48 -13.84
N ILE A 16 -0.19 8.55 -13.31
CA ILE A 16 -1.44 8.16 -13.97
C ILE A 16 -2.50 9.20 -13.58
N ASN A 17 -2.68 10.17 -14.47
CA ASN A 17 -3.83 11.07 -14.50
C ASN A 17 -5.11 10.40 -15.08
N LEU A 18 -5.07 9.11 -15.43
CA LEU A 18 -6.21 8.46 -16.09
C LEU A 18 -7.36 8.01 -15.17
N LEU A 19 -7.16 7.91 -13.86
CA LEU A 19 -8.22 7.45 -12.93
C LEU A 19 -8.95 8.59 -12.20
N SER A 20 -8.51 9.84 -12.34
CA SER A 20 -9.14 10.98 -11.66
C SER A 20 -10.43 11.49 -12.31
N LYS A 21 -10.95 10.81 -13.33
CA LYS A 21 -12.17 11.21 -14.07
C LYS A 21 -13.08 10.07 -14.54
N LEU A 22 -12.84 8.83 -14.11
CA LEU A 22 -13.76 7.74 -14.45
C LEU A 22 -14.96 7.79 -13.50
N SER A 23 -16.17 7.81 -14.05
CA SER A 23 -17.37 7.62 -13.25
C SER A 23 -17.30 6.26 -12.55
N ARG A 24 -18.02 6.08 -11.44
CA ARG A 24 -18.10 4.77 -10.77
C ARG A 24 -18.53 3.68 -11.75
N GLN A 25 -19.48 3.99 -12.63
CA GLN A 25 -19.98 3.05 -13.64
C GLN A 25 -18.91 2.69 -14.66
N ASP A 26 -18.15 3.68 -15.13
CA ASP A 26 -17.02 3.43 -16.03
C ASP A 26 -15.92 2.62 -15.37
N PHE A 27 -15.61 2.88 -14.09
CA PHE A 27 -14.63 2.08 -13.34
C PHE A 27 -15.07 0.61 -13.27
N LEU A 28 -16.31 0.36 -12.84
CA LEU A 28 -16.88 -0.99 -12.68
C LEU A 28 -16.95 -1.75 -14.01
N ASN A 29 -17.23 -1.06 -15.12
CA ASN A 29 -17.44 -1.73 -16.41
C ASN A 29 -16.17 -1.81 -17.27
N LYS A 30 -15.25 -0.84 -17.18
CA LYS A 30 -14.10 -0.73 -18.10
C LYS A 30 -12.77 -1.19 -17.50
N THR A 31 -12.66 -1.30 -16.18
CA THR A 31 -11.41 -1.71 -15.53
C THR A 31 -11.47 -3.16 -15.09
N PHE A 32 -10.33 -3.85 -15.15
CA PHE A 32 -10.17 -5.21 -14.64
C PHE A 32 -10.67 -5.34 -13.19
N CYS A 33 -10.18 -4.49 -12.28
CA CYS A 33 -10.59 -4.53 -10.86
C CYS A 33 -12.08 -4.24 -10.70
N GLY A 34 -12.62 -3.31 -11.48
CA GLY A 34 -14.04 -2.97 -11.45
C GLY A 34 -14.93 -4.15 -11.87
N GLN A 35 -14.58 -4.82 -12.96
CA GLN A 35 -15.33 -5.99 -13.46
C GLN A 35 -15.28 -7.14 -12.46
N PHE A 36 -14.11 -7.38 -11.83
CA PHE A 36 -13.95 -8.35 -10.76
C PHE A 36 -14.83 -8.03 -9.55
N ILE A 37 -14.82 -6.78 -9.07
CA ILE A 37 -15.67 -6.34 -7.95
C ILE A 37 -17.16 -6.46 -8.29
N ASN A 38 -17.54 -6.21 -9.54
CA ASN A 38 -18.92 -6.27 -9.99
C ASN A 38 -19.40 -7.70 -10.32
N GLY A 39 -18.55 -8.72 -10.17
CA GLY A 39 -18.88 -10.11 -10.51
C GLY A 39 -19.07 -10.38 -12.00
N ASN A 40 -18.77 -9.40 -12.87
CA ASN A 40 -18.89 -9.51 -14.34
C ASN A 40 -17.58 -9.96 -14.99
N TRP A 41 -16.68 -10.52 -14.19
CA TRP A 41 -15.44 -11.12 -14.65
C TRP A 41 -15.73 -12.38 -15.47
N LYS A 42 -15.33 -12.38 -16.74
CA LYS A 42 -15.59 -13.48 -17.70
C LYS A 42 -14.33 -14.19 -18.18
N GLU A 43 -13.17 -13.62 -17.91
CA GLU A 43 -11.90 -14.22 -18.30
C GLU A 43 -11.55 -15.38 -17.36
N THR A 44 -10.79 -16.35 -17.84
CA THR A 44 -10.22 -17.41 -17.01
C THR A 44 -8.73 -17.14 -16.86
N ILE A 45 -8.25 -17.08 -15.62
CA ILE A 45 -6.80 -16.98 -15.36
C ILE A 45 -6.26 -18.41 -15.20
N SER A 46 -5.26 -18.78 -15.98
CA SER A 46 -4.63 -20.08 -15.85
C SER A 46 -3.78 -20.16 -14.59
N ARG A 47 -3.56 -21.39 -14.08
CA ARG A 47 -2.66 -21.59 -12.92
C ARG A 47 -1.23 -21.16 -13.25
N ASP A 48 -0.78 -21.40 -14.48
CA ASP A 48 0.56 -21.05 -14.92
C ASP A 48 0.75 -19.52 -14.93
N ASP A 49 -0.25 -18.77 -15.39
CA ASP A 49 -0.22 -17.29 -15.34
C ASP A 49 -0.14 -16.78 -13.89
N ILE A 50 -0.89 -17.41 -12.97
CA ILE A 50 -0.86 -17.07 -11.54
C ILE A 50 0.53 -17.34 -10.97
N ASP A 51 1.11 -18.49 -11.29
CA ASP A 51 2.41 -18.91 -10.75
C ASP A 51 3.55 -18.03 -11.27
N GLU A 52 3.54 -17.70 -12.57
CA GLU A 52 4.48 -16.75 -13.16
C GLU A 52 4.36 -15.38 -12.47
N LYS A 53 3.12 -14.88 -12.31
CA LYS A 53 2.89 -13.58 -11.67
C LYS A 53 3.32 -13.59 -10.20
N ASN A 54 3.04 -14.66 -9.48
CA ASN A 54 3.45 -14.83 -8.09
C ASN A 54 4.98 -14.86 -7.95
N LYS A 55 5.69 -15.52 -8.86
CA LYS A 55 7.16 -15.52 -8.90
C LYS A 55 7.70 -14.11 -9.09
N PHE A 56 7.14 -13.36 -10.04
CA PHE A 56 7.49 -11.96 -10.26
C PHE A 56 7.21 -11.10 -9.01
N LEU A 57 6.01 -11.20 -8.43
CA LEU A 57 5.60 -10.42 -7.26
C LEU A 57 6.45 -10.71 -6.03
N LYS A 58 6.83 -11.98 -5.79
CA LYS A 58 7.74 -12.35 -4.70
C LYS A 58 9.09 -11.63 -4.82
N LYS A 59 9.66 -11.59 -6.03
CA LYS A 59 10.91 -10.85 -6.29
C LYS A 59 10.73 -9.35 -6.04
N GLN A 60 9.63 -8.78 -6.52
CA GLN A 60 9.32 -7.37 -6.30
C GLN A 60 9.21 -7.05 -4.82
N ILE A 61 8.38 -7.78 -4.05
CA ILE A 61 8.16 -7.54 -2.62
C ILE A 61 9.49 -7.43 -1.86
N LYS A 62 10.46 -8.29 -2.16
CA LYS A 62 11.79 -8.24 -1.56
C LYS A 62 12.53 -6.92 -1.84
N ILE A 63 12.39 -6.38 -3.04
CA ILE A 63 12.96 -5.07 -3.42
C ILE A 63 12.24 -3.95 -2.66
N TRP A 64 10.90 -3.95 -2.63
CA TRP A 64 10.11 -2.90 -1.96
C TRP A 64 10.36 -2.85 -0.46
N GLN A 65 10.54 -4.00 0.19
CA GLN A 65 10.86 -4.07 1.62
C GLN A 65 12.14 -3.28 1.97
N ASN A 66 13.17 -3.36 1.11
CA ASN A 66 14.46 -2.71 1.35
C ASN A 66 14.54 -1.27 0.84
N PHE A 67 13.57 -0.84 0.03
CA PHE A 67 13.56 0.49 -0.60
C PHE A 67 13.46 1.64 0.43
N HIS A 68 13.10 1.34 1.68
CA HIS A 68 12.79 2.35 2.69
C HIS A 68 13.99 2.85 3.49
N GLU A 69 15.14 2.20 3.41
CA GLU A 69 16.29 2.54 4.27
C GLU A 69 16.78 3.97 4.07
N ASN A 70 16.76 4.47 2.83
CA ASN A 70 17.40 5.75 2.48
C ASN A 70 16.41 6.91 2.22
N LEU A 71 15.11 6.71 2.47
CA LEU A 71 14.10 7.76 2.25
C LEU A 71 13.94 8.67 3.48
N SER A 72 13.76 9.98 3.26
CA SER A 72 13.26 10.89 4.31
C SER A 72 11.77 10.64 4.58
N CYS A 73 11.24 11.14 5.71
CA CYS A 73 9.82 11.00 6.02
C CYS A 73 8.91 11.61 4.94
N ASP A 74 9.22 12.82 4.47
CA ASP A 74 8.45 13.45 3.40
C ASP A 74 8.43 12.62 2.11
N GLN A 75 9.59 12.08 1.72
CA GLN A 75 9.69 11.20 0.56
C GLN A 75 8.85 9.95 0.76
N PHE A 76 8.98 9.31 1.92
CA PHE A 76 8.26 8.09 2.25
C PHE A 76 6.75 8.30 2.27
N ILE A 77 6.26 9.35 2.94
CA ILE A 77 4.83 9.72 3.00
C ILE A 77 4.29 10.00 1.60
N LYS A 78 5.03 10.76 0.80
CA LYS A 78 4.62 11.16 -0.56
C LYS A 78 4.57 9.98 -1.53
N ILE A 79 5.59 9.12 -1.50
CA ILE A 79 5.67 7.91 -2.35
C ILE A 79 4.52 6.96 -2.00
N ASN A 80 4.29 6.75 -0.70
CA ASN A 80 3.27 5.83 -0.23
C ASN A 80 1.88 6.44 -0.11
N SER A 81 1.72 7.73 -0.41
CA SER A 81 0.41 8.38 -0.48
C SER A 81 -0.39 8.40 0.83
N PHE A 82 0.27 8.39 1.99
CA PHE A 82 -0.40 8.32 3.30
C PHE A 82 -1.38 9.48 3.54
N TYR A 83 -1.09 10.69 3.03
CA TYR A 83 -1.94 11.88 3.24
C TYR A 83 -2.92 12.16 2.10
N LYS A 84 -3.19 11.18 1.22
CA LYS A 84 -4.15 11.38 0.12
C LYS A 84 -5.61 11.27 0.53
N LYS A 85 -5.92 10.65 1.67
CA LYS A 85 -7.30 10.46 2.11
C LYS A 85 -7.83 11.75 2.74
N SER A 86 -8.92 12.29 2.20
CA SER A 86 -9.67 13.37 2.83
C SER A 86 -10.40 12.82 4.07
N VAL A 87 -10.39 13.59 5.15
CA VAL A 87 -11.09 13.24 6.40
C VAL A 87 -12.36 14.09 6.48
N THR A 88 -13.50 13.43 6.59
CA THR A 88 -14.81 14.08 6.79
C THR A 88 -14.95 14.61 8.22
N ASP A 89 -15.90 15.52 8.45
CA ASP A 89 -16.15 16.04 9.80
C ASP A 89 -16.63 14.94 10.76
N ILE A 90 -17.40 13.98 10.27
CA ILE A 90 -17.83 12.81 11.03
C ILE A 90 -16.61 11.98 11.46
N GLU A 91 -15.70 11.66 10.54
CA GLU A 91 -14.46 10.92 10.86
C GLU A 91 -13.55 11.70 11.81
N ARG A 92 -13.48 13.03 11.70
CA ARG A 92 -12.68 13.87 12.60
C ARG A 92 -13.23 13.87 14.04
N ASN A 93 -14.54 13.85 14.18
CA ASN A 93 -15.21 13.83 15.48
C ASN A 93 -15.30 12.43 16.11
N ASN A 94 -14.94 11.37 15.37
CA ASN A 94 -15.00 9.98 15.80
C ASN A 94 -13.68 9.24 15.52
N PRO A 95 -12.59 9.59 16.22
CA PRO A 95 -11.29 8.94 16.03
C PRO A 95 -11.34 7.46 16.45
N MET A 96 -10.70 6.60 15.66
CA MET A 96 -10.58 5.16 15.97
C MET A 96 -9.16 4.80 16.40
N GLY A 97 -9.03 3.82 17.29
CA GLY A 97 -7.75 3.22 17.66
C GLY A 97 -7.54 1.84 17.02
N PHE A 98 -6.35 1.60 16.48
CA PHE A 98 -5.97 0.30 15.89
C PHE A 98 -4.75 -0.26 16.60
N THR A 99 -4.77 -1.56 16.90
CA THR A 99 -3.58 -2.33 17.29
C THR A 99 -3.28 -3.34 16.20
N ILE A 100 -2.09 -3.27 15.61
CA ILE A 100 -1.68 -4.10 14.47
C ILE A 100 -0.43 -4.88 14.85
N LEU A 101 -0.55 -6.21 14.89
CA LEU A 101 0.58 -7.12 15.11
C LEU A 101 1.27 -7.45 13.78
N ILE A 102 2.60 -7.31 13.74
CA ILE A 102 3.42 -7.65 12.57
C ILE A 102 4.62 -8.54 12.94
N TYR A 103 5.02 -9.43 12.03
CA TYR A 103 6.13 -10.36 12.27
C TYR A 103 6.94 -10.79 11.02
N LYS A 104 6.50 -10.48 9.79
CA LYS A 104 7.15 -11.00 8.55
C LYS A 104 7.27 -10.02 7.39
N ASN A 105 6.15 -9.52 6.86
CA ASN A 105 6.16 -8.81 5.58
C ASN A 105 5.89 -7.31 5.78
N PHE A 106 6.95 -6.51 5.85
CA PHE A 106 6.81 -5.06 6.03
C PHE A 106 6.04 -4.39 4.90
N TYR A 107 6.26 -4.82 3.65
CA TYR A 107 5.56 -4.23 2.49
C TYR A 107 4.05 -4.48 2.56
N GLN A 108 3.62 -5.68 2.96
CA GLN A 108 2.20 -5.96 3.17
C GLN A 108 1.61 -5.07 4.28
N PHE A 109 2.33 -4.93 5.39
CA PHE A 109 1.95 -4.04 6.48
C PHE A 109 1.85 -2.58 6.01
N GLN A 110 2.78 -2.09 5.20
CA GLN A 110 2.73 -0.74 4.62
C GLN A 110 1.50 -0.54 3.72
N VAL A 111 1.15 -1.54 2.90
CA VAL A 111 -0.06 -1.50 2.07
C VAL A 111 -1.32 -1.45 2.94
N LEU A 112 -1.37 -2.23 4.03
CA LEU A 112 -2.44 -2.18 5.01
C LEU A 112 -2.53 -0.80 5.67
N MET A 113 -1.41 -0.30 6.19
CA MET A 113 -1.33 1.01 6.84
C MET A 113 -1.77 2.13 5.90
N ARG A 114 -1.33 2.13 4.63
CA ARG A 114 -1.79 3.10 3.63
C ARG A 114 -3.32 3.10 3.45
N THR A 115 -3.97 1.95 3.66
CA THR A 115 -5.41 1.79 3.49
C THR A 115 -6.19 2.27 4.72
N LEU A 116 -5.67 1.99 5.92
CA LEU A 116 -6.32 2.31 7.20
C LEU A 116 -5.99 3.71 7.72
N TYR A 117 -4.81 4.23 7.39
CA TYR A 117 -4.26 5.43 7.97
C TYR A 117 -5.15 6.65 7.68
N THR A 118 -5.47 7.36 8.74
CA THR A 118 -6.01 8.72 8.69
C THR A 118 -5.26 9.53 9.72
N ARG A 119 -5.20 10.85 9.55
CA ARG A 119 -4.52 11.75 10.50
C ARG A 119 -5.26 11.89 11.84
N THR A 120 -6.47 11.35 11.95
CA THR A 120 -7.33 11.47 13.14
C THR A 120 -7.42 10.17 13.94
N ASN A 121 -7.05 9.02 13.35
CA ASN A 121 -7.03 7.74 14.04
C ASN A 121 -5.71 7.56 14.82
N TYR A 122 -5.68 6.60 15.74
CA TYR A 122 -4.47 6.21 16.46
C TYR A 122 -4.02 4.82 16.02
N HIS A 123 -2.71 4.62 15.87
CA HIS A 123 -2.16 3.36 15.37
C HIS A 123 -1.02 2.84 16.28
N CYS A 124 -1.31 1.78 17.04
CA CYS A 124 -0.30 1.03 17.78
C CYS A 124 0.21 -0.15 16.96
N ILE A 125 1.51 -0.20 16.72
CA ILE A 125 2.15 -1.27 15.97
C ILE A 125 2.88 -2.19 16.95
N HIS A 126 2.35 -3.39 17.12
CA HIS A 126 3.00 -4.42 17.93
C HIS A 126 3.89 -5.28 17.02
N ILE A 127 5.16 -5.43 17.38
CA ILE A 127 6.14 -6.19 16.60
C ILE A 127 6.50 -7.44 17.39
N ASP A 128 6.32 -8.60 16.77
CA ASP A 128 6.70 -9.87 17.39
C ASP A 128 8.20 -9.88 17.69
N LEU A 129 8.56 -10.30 18.91
CA LEU A 129 9.95 -10.35 19.36
C LEU A 129 10.85 -11.23 18.47
N LYS A 130 10.26 -12.24 17.81
CA LYS A 130 10.96 -13.16 16.89
C LYS A 130 11.03 -12.65 15.46
N ALA A 131 10.43 -11.49 15.16
CA ALA A 131 10.55 -10.87 13.85
C ALA A 131 12.01 -10.50 13.56
N SER A 132 12.37 -10.39 12.28
CA SER A 132 13.71 -9.93 11.92
C SER A 132 13.95 -8.49 12.38
N SER A 133 15.22 -8.15 12.65
CA SER A 133 15.64 -6.79 13.01
C SER A 133 15.20 -5.74 12.00
N ASP A 134 15.13 -6.11 10.72
CA ASP A 134 14.70 -5.24 9.63
C ASP A 134 13.24 -4.82 9.80
N ILE A 135 12.35 -5.74 10.21
CA ILE A 135 10.94 -5.43 10.44
C ILE A 135 10.81 -4.35 11.52
N TYR A 136 11.53 -4.52 12.63
CA TYR A 136 11.56 -3.54 13.71
C TYR A 136 12.07 -2.18 13.22
N LYS A 137 13.23 -2.16 12.55
CA LYS A 137 13.84 -0.93 12.00
C LYS A 137 12.90 -0.18 11.06
N TYR A 138 12.25 -0.90 10.14
CA TYR A 138 11.35 -0.28 9.17
C TYR A 138 10.05 0.23 9.80
N ALA A 139 9.49 -0.52 10.75
CA ALA A 139 8.30 -0.11 11.49
C ALA A 139 8.56 1.11 12.38
N LEU A 140 9.72 1.14 13.07
CA LEU A 140 10.15 2.30 13.85
C LEU A 140 10.35 3.53 12.97
N LYS A 141 10.96 3.36 11.79
CA LYS A 141 11.11 4.46 10.83
C LYS A 141 9.75 4.98 10.35
N LEU A 142 8.80 4.09 10.07
CA LEU A 142 7.44 4.46 9.70
C LEU A 142 6.73 5.23 10.82
N SER A 143 6.77 4.73 12.06
CA SER A 143 6.12 5.38 13.20
C SER A 143 6.71 6.76 13.47
N ASN A 144 8.01 6.94 13.28
CA ASN A 144 8.64 8.26 13.46
C ASN A 144 8.24 9.27 12.36
N CYS A 145 7.64 8.81 11.26
CA CYS A 145 7.15 9.69 10.20
C CYS A 145 5.65 9.99 10.31
N LEU A 146 4.92 9.35 11.22
CA LEU A 146 3.47 9.51 11.38
C LEU A 146 3.19 9.86 12.84
N ASP A 147 2.61 11.04 13.07
CA ASP A 147 2.50 11.61 14.42
C ASP A 147 1.45 10.92 15.33
N ASN A 148 0.71 9.92 14.84
CA ASN A 148 -0.54 9.40 15.42
C ASN A 148 -0.68 7.87 15.40
#